data_AF-A0A973JKZ5-F1
#
_entry.id   AF-A0A973JKZ5-F1
#
_cell.length_a   1.000
_cell.length_b   1.000
_cell.length_c   1.000
_cell.angle_alpha   90.00
_cell.angle_beta   90.00
_cell.angle_gamma   90.00
#
_symmetry.space_group_name_H-M   'P 1'
#
loop_
_entity.id
_entity.type
_entity.pdbx_description
1 polymer ?
#
loop_
_entity_poly.entity_id
_entity_poly.type
_entity_poly.pdbx_seq_one_letter_code
_entity_poly.pdbx_strand_id
1 'polypeptide(L)'
;MQDVKVKLIEDAGKKFSKFRELTAQEGEEKAWETMLEGFPELQKQRMGPLLALPTLIEGFRLAIPTFNAIGMEMEAIDISNNGIDAALEIQKVCPYLEVSRDYGFDTPCHVICELDMEASHRAFPEMKGEILCRQALGSPVCIFKYERPAKQQS
;
A
#
# COMPACT_ATOMS: atom_id res chain seq x y z
N MET A 1 20.48 -3.11 8.12
CA MET A 1 19.30 -2.23 8.32
C MET A 1 19.44 -0.91 7.57
N GLN A 2 20.59 -0.23 7.62
CA GLN A 2 20.81 1.04 6.90
C GLN A 2 20.63 0.91 5.38
N ASP A 3 21.17 -0.16 4.78
CA ASP A 3 21.07 -0.40 3.32
C ASP A 3 19.63 -0.61 2.82
N VAL A 4 18.77 -1.22 3.66
CA VAL A 4 17.37 -1.53 3.28
C VAL A 4 16.52 -0.27 3.29
N LYS A 5 16.72 0.61 4.30
CA LYS A 5 16.05 1.92 4.36
C LYS A 5 16.50 2.83 3.21
N VAL A 6 17.79 2.84 2.87
CA VAL A 6 18.33 3.60 1.73
C VAL A 6 17.69 3.14 0.43
N LYS A 7 17.64 1.82 0.20
CA LYS A 7 17.01 1.26 -1.00
C LYS A 7 15.51 1.61 -1.10
N LEU A 8 14.77 1.58 0.00
CA LEU A 8 13.35 1.96 0.01
C LEU A 8 13.15 3.42 -0.41
N ILE A 9 13.98 4.32 0.12
CA ILE A 9 13.94 5.75 -0.23
C ILE A 9 14.29 5.95 -1.71
N GLU A 10 15.31 5.26 -2.22
CA GLU A 10 15.68 5.30 -3.64
C GLU A 10 14.56 4.80 -4.56
N ASP A 11 13.91 3.69 -4.21
CA ASP A 11 12.82 3.12 -5.01
C ASP A 11 11.56 4.01 -4.97
N ALA A 12 11.26 4.63 -3.84
CA ALA A 12 10.22 5.65 -3.75
C ALA A 12 10.55 6.89 -4.59
N GLY A 13 11.81 7.36 -4.52
CA GLY A 13 12.28 8.48 -5.33
C GLY A 13 12.16 8.22 -6.83
N LYS A 14 12.48 7.00 -7.29
CA LYS A 14 12.26 6.59 -8.69
C LYS A 14 10.79 6.63 -9.06
N LYS A 15 9.88 6.15 -8.20
CA LYS A 15 8.43 6.23 -8.45
C LYS A 15 7.95 7.68 -8.57
N PHE A 16 8.33 8.56 -7.64
CA PHE A 16 7.95 9.98 -7.68
C PHE A 16 8.50 10.68 -8.92
N SER A 17 9.78 10.46 -9.25
CA SER A 17 10.40 11.04 -10.44
C SER A 17 9.71 10.58 -11.71
N LYS A 18 9.40 9.28 -11.83
CA LYS A 18 8.73 8.70 -12.98
C LYS A 18 7.32 9.27 -13.15
N PHE A 19 6.55 9.33 -12.07
CA PHE A 19 5.20 9.90 -12.13
C PHE A 19 5.24 11.38 -12.55
N ARG A 20 6.12 12.18 -11.95
CA ARG A 20 6.28 13.60 -12.31
C ARG A 20 6.66 13.80 -13.78
N GLU A 21 7.57 12.98 -14.30
CA GLU A 21 7.96 13.01 -15.71
C GLU A 21 6.76 12.71 -16.62
N LEU A 22 6.03 11.63 -16.33
CA LEU A 22 4.84 11.25 -17.10
C LEU A 22 3.75 12.31 -17.03
N THR A 23 3.49 12.89 -15.85
CA THR A 23 2.51 13.97 -15.68
C THR A 23 2.85 15.17 -16.54
N ALA A 24 4.13 15.55 -16.60
CA ALA A 24 4.58 16.68 -17.42
C ALA A 24 4.46 16.41 -18.94
N GLN A 25 4.60 15.15 -19.36
CA GLN A 25 4.55 14.75 -20.77
C GLN A 25 3.11 14.50 -21.25
N GLU A 26 2.26 13.92 -20.41
CA GLU A 26 1.02 13.27 -20.83
C GLU A 26 -0.22 13.69 -20.04
N GLY A 27 -0.05 14.45 -18.96
CA GLY A 27 -1.11 14.76 -18.01
C GLY A 27 -1.23 13.70 -16.91
N GLU A 28 -1.85 14.09 -15.80
CA GLU A 28 -1.91 13.29 -14.57
C GLU A 28 -2.68 11.98 -14.73
N GLU A 29 -3.85 12.01 -15.38
CA GLU A 29 -4.68 10.83 -15.59
C GLU A 29 -3.96 9.75 -16.42
N LYS A 30 -3.31 10.15 -17.51
CA LYS A 30 -2.55 9.20 -18.35
C LYS A 30 -1.30 8.70 -17.63
N ALA A 31 -0.60 9.57 -16.92
CA ALA A 31 0.53 9.18 -16.08
C ALA A 31 0.12 8.14 -15.01
N TRP A 32 -1.05 8.31 -14.42
CA TRP A 32 -1.60 7.38 -13.43
C TRP A 32 -1.83 5.99 -14.02
N GLU A 33 -2.52 5.92 -15.16
CA GLU A 33 -2.77 4.64 -15.83
C GLU A 33 -1.46 3.98 -16.28
N THR A 34 -0.50 4.75 -16.80
CA THR A 34 0.83 4.22 -17.15
C THR A 34 1.58 3.68 -15.93
N MET A 35 1.48 4.32 -14.76
CA MET A 35 2.07 3.80 -13.53
C MET A 35 1.41 2.50 -13.05
N LEU A 36 0.18 2.21 -13.48
CA LEU A 36 -0.54 0.98 -13.16
C LEU A 36 -0.27 -0.15 -14.16
N GLU A 37 0.35 0.10 -15.31
CA GLU A 37 0.67 -0.95 -16.28
C GLU A 37 1.58 -2.02 -15.67
N GLY A 38 1.11 -3.27 -15.65
CA GLY A 38 1.82 -4.42 -15.07
C GLY A 38 1.87 -4.43 -13.54
N PHE A 39 1.37 -3.39 -12.87
CA PHE A 39 1.39 -3.31 -11.41
C PHE A 39 0.40 -4.28 -10.74
N PRO A 40 -0.84 -4.46 -11.24
CA PRO A 40 -1.75 -5.49 -10.73
C PRO A 40 -1.17 -6.90 -10.76
N GLU A 41 -0.44 -7.28 -11.82
CA GLU A 41 0.22 -8.58 -11.93
C GLU A 41 1.30 -8.75 -10.85
N LEU A 42 2.05 -7.70 -10.57
CA LEU A 42 3.03 -7.68 -9.49
C LEU A 42 2.36 -7.79 -8.12
N GLN A 43 1.23 -7.11 -7.91
CA GLN A 43 0.44 -7.26 -6.68
C GLN A 43 -0.10 -8.68 -6.52
N LYS A 44 -0.57 -9.32 -7.60
CA LYS A 44 -0.96 -10.74 -7.57
C LYS A 44 0.16 -11.64 -7.08
N GLN A 45 1.37 -11.43 -7.59
CA GLN A 45 2.54 -12.22 -7.20
C GLN A 45 2.94 -12.00 -5.73
N ARG A 46 2.91 -10.76 -5.26
CA ARG A 46 3.37 -10.39 -3.90
C ARG A 46 2.33 -10.71 -2.83
N MET A 47 1.09 -10.30 -3.05
CA MET A 47 0.01 -10.43 -2.07
C MET A 47 -0.72 -11.77 -2.17
N GLY A 48 -0.74 -12.41 -3.34
CA GLY A 48 -1.48 -13.65 -3.58
C GLY A 48 -1.25 -14.73 -2.52
N PRO A 49 0.01 -15.06 -2.17
CA PRO A 49 0.29 -16.04 -1.11
C PRO A 49 -0.24 -15.64 0.27
N LEU A 50 -0.20 -14.34 0.61
CA LEU A 50 -0.70 -13.81 1.89
C LEU A 50 -2.23 -13.83 1.93
N LEU A 51 -2.88 -13.46 0.82
CA LEU A 51 -4.33 -13.50 0.67
C LEU A 51 -4.86 -14.94 0.53
N ALA A 52 -4.03 -15.90 0.14
CA ALA A 52 -4.40 -17.32 0.12
C ALA A 52 -4.62 -17.89 1.54
N LEU A 53 -4.11 -17.24 2.59
CA LEU A 53 -4.32 -17.65 3.99
C LEU A 53 -5.79 -17.56 4.41
N PRO A 54 -6.23 -18.35 5.42
CA PRO A 54 -7.61 -18.38 5.90
C PRO A 54 -8.20 -17.01 6.21
N THR A 55 -7.44 -16.12 6.85
CA THR A 55 -7.89 -14.76 7.21
C THR A 55 -6.94 -13.68 6.69
N LEU A 56 -7.46 -12.47 6.45
CA LEU A 56 -6.65 -11.32 6.10
C LEU A 56 -5.65 -10.99 7.21
N ILE A 57 -6.08 -11.06 8.47
CA ILE A 57 -5.21 -10.72 9.60
C ILE A 57 -3.95 -11.61 9.67
N GLU A 58 -4.05 -12.90 9.30
CA GLU A 58 -2.88 -13.78 9.20
C GLU A 58 -1.91 -13.31 8.11
N GLY A 59 -2.43 -12.93 6.94
CA GLY A 59 -1.64 -12.35 5.85
C GLY A 59 -0.92 -11.07 6.24
N PHE A 60 -1.62 -10.14 6.90
CA PHE A 60 -1.02 -8.90 7.38
C PHE A 60 0.06 -9.16 8.42
N ARG A 61 -0.22 -10.00 9.43
CA ARG A 61 0.76 -10.34 10.47
C ARG A 61 2.02 -10.99 9.89
N LEU A 62 1.89 -11.81 8.85
CA LEU A 62 3.03 -12.41 8.16
C LEU A 62 3.85 -11.39 7.37
N ALA A 63 3.23 -10.33 6.87
CA ALA A 63 3.89 -9.27 6.11
C ALA A 63 4.59 -8.22 7.00
N ILE A 64 4.11 -7.97 8.22
CA ILE A 64 4.65 -6.96 9.15
C ILE A 64 6.19 -7.00 9.27
N PRO A 65 6.86 -8.15 9.46
CA PRO A 65 8.32 -8.17 9.56
C PRO A 65 9.04 -7.61 8.34
N THR A 66 8.50 -7.83 7.13
CA THR A 66 9.05 -7.29 5.88
C THR A 66 8.92 -5.77 5.85
N PHE A 67 7.78 -5.23 6.27
CA PHE A 67 7.57 -3.79 6.36
C PHE A 67 8.42 -3.14 7.47
N ASN A 68 8.57 -3.81 8.61
CA ASN A 68 9.45 -3.36 9.68
C ASN A 68 10.92 -3.30 9.23
N ALA A 69 11.36 -4.25 8.41
CA ALA A 69 12.73 -4.27 7.88
C ALA A 69 13.04 -3.08 6.97
N ILE A 70 12.01 -2.47 6.35
CA ILE A 70 12.13 -1.30 5.47
C ILE A 70 11.84 0.03 6.18
N GLY A 71 11.69 0.00 7.52
CA GLY A 71 11.58 1.19 8.35
C GLY A 71 10.16 1.71 8.57
N MET A 72 9.15 0.90 8.25
CA MET A 72 7.77 1.14 8.71
C MET A 72 7.60 0.59 10.13
N GLU A 73 6.71 1.17 10.91
CA GLU A 73 6.25 0.56 12.16
C GLU A 73 4.75 0.29 12.01
N MET A 74 4.37 -0.98 12.05
CA MET A 74 3.04 -1.42 11.69
C MET A 74 2.41 -2.34 12.74
N GLU A 75 1.11 -2.18 12.91
CA GLU A 75 0.25 -3.11 13.63
C GLU A 75 -0.91 -3.54 12.74
N ALA A 76 -1.46 -4.72 13.00
CA ALA A 76 -2.65 -5.20 12.31
C ALA A 76 -3.68 -5.70 13.32
N ILE A 77 -4.94 -5.32 13.09
CA ILE A 77 -6.08 -5.62 13.95
C ILE A 77 -7.12 -6.38 13.13
N ASP A 78 -7.58 -7.51 13.67
CA ASP A 78 -8.71 -8.24 13.09
C ASP A 78 -10.01 -7.50 13.43
N ILE A 79 -10.80 -7.23 12.40
CA ILE A 79 -12.13 -6.62 12.53
C ILE A 79 -13.20 -7.48 11.82
N SER A 80 -12.88 -8.75 11.55
CA SER A 80 -13.76 -9.70 10.89
C SER A 80 -15.05 -9.91 11.69
N ASN A 81 -16.19 -9.79 11.03
CA ASN A 81 -17.51 -9.99 11.62
C ASN A 81 -18.57 -10.19 10.53
N ASN A 82 -19.73 -10.74 10.88
CA ASN A 82 -20.90 -10.83 10.00
C ASN A 82 -20.62 -11.46 8.61
N GLY A 83 -19.76 -12.47 8.56
CA GLY A 83 -19.39 -13.16 7.30
C GLY A 83 -18.40 -12.39 6.43
N ILE A 84 -17.77 -11.34 6.96
CA ILE A 84 -16.70 -10.58 6.29
C ILE A 84 -15.38 -10.86 7.00
N ASP A 85 -14.36 -11.22 6.20
CA ASP A 85 -12.97 -11.29 6.62
C ASP A 85 -12.36 -9.90 6.39
N ALA A 86 -11.96 -9.23 7.48
CA ALA A 86 -11.52 -7.85 7.44
C ALA A 86 -10.40 -7.56 8.44
N ALA A 87 -9.45 -6.72 8.02
CA ALA A 87 -8.34 -6.29 8.84
C ALA A 87 -8.10 -4.79 8.72
N LEU A 88 -7.65 -4.19 9.82
CA LEU A 88 -7.03 -2.87 9.82
C LEU A 88 -5.53 -3.03 9.85
N GLU A 89 -4.85 -2.33 8.95
CA GLU A 89 -3.43 -2.07 9.01
C GLU A 89 -3.22 -0.66 9.58
N ILE A 90 -2.46 -0.56 10.67
CA ILE A 90 -2.14 0.69 11.36
C ILE A 90 -0.66 0.96 11.20
N GLN A 91 -0.30 1.94 10.37
CA GLN A 91 1.08 2.35 10.16
C GLN A 91 1.40 3.59 11.01
N LYS A 92 2.25 3.40 12.02
CA LYS A 92 2.70 4.45 12.94
C LYS A 92 3.84 5.28 12.38
N VAL A 93 4.71 4.69 11.55
CA VAL A 93 5.81 5.41 10.90
C VAL A 93 5.70 5.27 9.40
N CYS A 94 5.57 6.41 8.70
CA CYS A 94 5.58 6.47 7.25
C CYS A 94 6.94 6.97 6.74
N PRO A 95 7.78 6.12 6.13
CA PRO A 95 9.10 6.53 5.66
C PRO A 95 9.05 7.48 4.45
N TYR A 96 7.91 7.59 3.76
CA TYR A 96 7.78 8.35 2.52
C TYR A 96 7.41 9.82 2.72
N LEU A 97 7.02 10.23 3.94
CA LEU A 97 6.58 11.61 4.21
C LEU A 97 7.65 12.66 3.90
N GLU A 98 8.90 12.35 4.24
CA GLU A 98 10.01 13.27 4.00
C GLU A 98 10.48 13.19 2.54
N VAL A 99 10.48 11.99 1.95
CA VAL A 99 10.97 11.73 0.59
C VAL A 99 10.12 12.44 -0.47
N SER A 100 8.80 12.49 -0.32
CA SER A 100 7.92 13.05 -1.37
C SER A 100 8.23 14.52 -1.67
N ARG A 101 8.68 15.27 -0.66
CA ARG A 101 8.98 16.71 -0.77
C ARG A 101 10.17 16.99 -1.67
N ASP A 102 11.19 16.13 -1.64
CA ASP A 102 12.37 16.24 -2.49
C ASP A 102 12.02 16.14 -3.98
N TYR A 103 10.88 15.52 -4.29
CA TYR A 103 10.36 15.35 -5.65
C TYR A 103 9.22 16.32 -6.00
N GLY A 104 8.88 17.25 -5.11
CA GLY A 104 7.87 18.28 -5.34
C GLY A 104 6.42 17.84 -5.06
N PHE A 105 6.21 16.80 -4.24
CA PHE A 105 4.89 16.35 -3.82
C PHE A 105 4.62 16.73 -2.36
N ASP A 106 3.47 17.37 -2.14
CA ASP A 106 3.00 17.74 -0.79
C ASP A 106 2.72 16.51 0.08
N THR A 107 2.23 15.43 -0.54
CA THR A 107 1.98 14.15 0.13
C THR A 107 2.48 12.98 -0.71
N PRO A 108 2.96 11.89 -0.08
CA PRO A 108 3.37 10.68 -0.80
C PRO A 108 2.18 9.82 -1.25
N CYS A 109 0.99 10.07 -0.70
CA CYS A 109 -0.10 9.10 -0.67
C CYS A 109 -0.62 8.71 -2.05
N HIS A 110 -0.72 9.67 -2.98
CA HIS A 110 -1.21 9.42 -4.32
C HIS A 110 -0.31 8.42 -5.06
N VAL A 111 0.99 8.71 -5.12
CA VAL A 111 1.97 7.91 -5.89
C VAL A 111 2.40 6.62 -5.17
N ILE A 112 2.21 6.53 -3.86
CA ILE A 112 2.58 5.33 -3.10
C ILE A 112 1.34 4.51 -2.78
N CYS A 113 0.56 4.97 -1.81
CA CYS A 113 -0.52 4.18 -1.21
C CYS A 113 -1.70 3.99 -2.17
N GLU A 114 -2.14 5.05 -2.84
CA GLU A 114 -3.32 4.99 -3.71
C GLU A 114 -3.03 4.15 -4.96
N LEU A 115 -1.81 4.25 -5.53
CA LEU A 115 -1.37 3.34 -6.60
C LEU A 115 -1.34 1.88 -6.14
N ASP A 116 -0.76 1.60 -4.96
CA ASP A 116 -0.73 0.24 -4.41
C ASP A 116 -2.15 -0.32 -4.20
N MET A 117 -3.08 0.49 -3.72
CA MET A 117 -4.47 0.08 -3.49
C MET A 117 -5.25 -0.13 -4.77
N GLU A 118 -5.11 0.75 -5.75
CA GLU A 118 -5.75 0.61 -7.05
C GLU A 118 -5.21 -0.64 -7.77
N ALA A 119 -3.89 -0.86 -7.77
CA ALA A 119 -3.30 -2.06 -8.33
C ALA A 119 -3.79 -3.33 -7.61
N SER A 120 -3.94 -3.28 -6.28
CA SER A 120 -4.48 -4.39 -5.49
C SER A 120 -5.95 -4.67 -5.79
N HIS A 121 -6.76 -3.63 -5.99
CA HIS A 121 -8.16 -3.77 -6.38
C HIS A 121 -8.31 -4.39 -7.77
N ARG A 122 -7.53 -3.94 -8.75
CA ARG A 122 -7.47 -4.55 -10.10
C ARG A 122 -6.97 -6.00 -10.04
N ALA A 123 -6.08 -6.30 -9.08
CA ALA A 123 -5.52 -7.63 -8.90
C ALA A 123 -6.51 -8.63 -8.26
N PHE A 124 -7.30 -8.16 -7.29
CA PHE A 124 -8.22 -8.96 -6.47
C PHE A 124 -9.57 -8.23 -6.36
N PRO A 125 -10.44 -8.34 -7.38
CA PRO A 125 -11.69 -7.58 -7.44
C PRO A 125 -12.67 -7.87 -6.28
N GLU A 126 -12.54 -9.03 -5.63
CA GLU A 126 -13.31 -9.42 -4.45
C GLU A 126 -12.86 -8.72 -3.16
N MET A 127 -11.66 -8.13 -3.17
CA MET A 127 -11.08 -7.40 -2.05
C MET A 127 -11.35 -5.92 -2.21
N LYS A 128 -11.77 -5.29 -1.12
CA LYS A 128 -11.92 -3.85 -1.02
C LYS A 128 -10.92 -3.31 -0.02
N GLY A 129 -10.10 -2.38 -0.50
CA GLY A 129 -9.20 -1.58 0.32
C GLY A 129 -9.73 -0.16 0.49
N GLU A 130 -9.49 0.45 1.64
CA GLU A 130 -9.78 1.87 1.90
C GLU A 130 -8.69 2.54 2.77
N ILE A 131 -8.29 3.77 2.45
CA ILE A 131 -7.43 4.60 3.34
C ILE A 131 -8.32 5.42 4.26
N LEU A 132 -8.38 5.05 5.54
CA LEU A 132 -9.25 5.70 6.53
C LEU A 132 -8.64 7.00 7.07
N CYS A 133 -7.33 7.04 7.29
CA CYS A 133 -6.63 8.26 7.69
C CYS A 133 -5.17 8.25 7.23
N ARG A 134 -4.55 9.42 7.19
CA ARG A 134 -3.23 9.65 6.60
C ARG A 134 -2.39 10.54 7.49
N GLN A 135 -1.17 10.12 7.81
CA GLN A 135 -0.21 10.99 8.50
C GLN A 135 0.11 12.26 7.69
N ALA A 136 0.13 12.14 6.36
CA ALA A 136 0.35 13.29 5.47
C ALA A 136 -0.72 14.39 5.61
N LEU A 137 -1.88 14.08 6.20
CA LEU A 137 -2.97 15.00 6.48
C LEU A 137 -3.10 15.34 7.97
N GLY A 138 -2.04 15.13 8.76
CA GLY A 138 -1.99 15.50 10.18
C GLY A 138 -2.53 14.45 11.16
N SER A 139 -2.90 13.25 10.68
CA SER A 139 -3.24 12.14 11.58
C SER A 139 -1.99 11.59 12.26
N PRO A 140 -2.07 11.02 13.48
CA PRO A 140 -0.91 10.43 14.16
C PRO A 140 -0.45 9.10 13.52
N VAL A 141 -1.32 8.46 12.74
CA VAL A 141 -1.07 7.18 12.06
C VAL A 141 -1.72 7.21 10.67
N CYS A 142 -1.31 6.31 9.78
CA CYS A 142 -2.13 5.93 8.62
C CYS A 142 -2.91 4.68 8.99
N ILE A 143 -4.18 4.61 8.60
CA ILE A 143 -4.99 3.41 8.78
C ILE A 143 -5.52 2.99 7.42
N PHE A 144 -5.27 1.74 7.07
CA PHE A 144 -5.80 1.09 5.89
C PHE A 144 -6.77 0.00 6.32
N LYS A 145 -7.93 -0.07 5.70
CA LYS A 145 -8.90 -1.13 5.92
C LYS A 145 -8.92 -2.03 4.69
N TYR A 146 -8.89 -3.33 4.91
CA TYR A 146 -9.06 -4.33 3.87
C TYR A 146 -10.20 -5.26 4.26
N GLU A 147 -11.09 -5.55 3.33
CA GLU A 147 -12.23 -6.43 3.54
C GLU A 147 -12.49 -7.31 2.31
N ARG A 148 -12.97 -8.54 2.55
CA ARG A 148 -13.44 -9.48 1.53
C ARG A 148 -14.51 -10.40 2.12
N PRO A 149 -15.30 -11.11 1.31
CA PRO A 149 -16.16 -12.18 1.81
C PRO A 149 -15.33 -13.22 2.59
N ALA A 150 -15.82 -13.65 3.75
CA ALA A 150 -15.14 -14.69 4.52
C ALA A 150 -15.05 -15.98 3.70
N LYS A 151 -13.90 -16.65 3.78
CA LYS A 151 -13.73 -17.97 3.15
C LYS A 151 -14.68 -18.96 3.82
N GLN A 152 -15.47 -19.66 3.01
CA GLN A 152 -16.29 -20.75 3.52
C GLN A 152 -15.35 -21.84 4.04
N GLN A 153 -15.51 -22.22 5.31
CA GLN A 153 -14.88 -23.42 5.83
C GLN A 153 -15.60 -24.62 5.19
N SER A 154 -14.96 -25.21 4.19
CA SER A 154 -15.35 -26.51 3.62
C SER A 154 -14.93 -27.65 4.55
#